data_AF-A0A7L0W548-F1
#
_entry.id   AF-A0A7L0W548-F1
#
_cell.length_a   1.000
_cell.length_b   1.000
_cell.length_c   1.000
_cell.angle_alpha   90.00
_cell.angle_beta   90.00
_cell.angle_gamma   90.00
#
_symmetry.space_group_name_H-M   'P 1'
#
loop_
_entity.id
_entity.type
_entity.pdbx_description
1 polymer ?
#
loop_
_entity_poly.entity_id
_entity_poly.type
_entity_poly.pdbx_seq_one_letter_code
_entity_poly.pdbx_strand_id
1 'polypeptide(L)'
;AKQAMEQGRSPVIIDNTNTQAWEMKPYVEVALEKGYRVEFREPDTWWKFDPEELEKRNKHGVTREKIAQMLERYEYHISVPTVLSSVVPPHKHTQRPPLRRRQRWG
;
A
#
# COMPACT_ATOMS: atom_id res chain seq x y z
N ALA A 1 8.20 -9.54 -0.60
CA ALA A 1 8.25 -8.87 -1.91
C ALA A 1 9.67 -8.70 -2.41
N LYS A 2 10.44 -7.71 -1.90
CA LYS A 2 11.80 -7.40 -2.36
C LYS A 2 12.74 -8.62 -2.43
N GLN A 3 12.89 -9.37 -1.34
CA GLN A 3 13.73 -10.57 -1.31
C GLN A 3 13.28 -11.64 -2.32
N ALA A 4 11.97 -11.82 -2.53
CA ALA A 4 11.46 -12.77 -3.50
C ALA A 4 11.81 -12.34 -4.94
N MET A 5 11.72 -11.04 -5.24
CA MET A 5 12.14 -10.48 -6.52
C MET A 5 13.65 -10.60 -6.74
N GLU A 6 14.46 -10.31 -5.72
CA GLU A 6 15.92 -10.49 -5.74
C GLU A 6 16.34 -11.94 -5.99
N GLN A 7 15.57 -12.91 -5.48
CA GLN A 7 15.78 -14.34 -5.71
C GLN A 7 15.23 -14.83 -7.06
N GLY A 8 14.66 -13.96 -7.90
CA GLY A 8 14.10 -14.36 -9.19
C GLY A 8 12.78 -15.15 -9.10
N ARG A 9 12.08 -15.13 -7.96
CA ARG A 9 10.81 -15.88 -7.79
C ARG A 9 9.69 -15.24 -8.60
N SER A 10 8.94 -16.04 -9.34
CA SER A 10 7.79 -15.57 -10.14
C SER A 10 6.60 -16.53 -10.04
N PRO A 11 5.35 -16.04 -9.88
CA PRO A 11 4.97 -14.64 -9.68
C PRO A 11 5.21 -14.16 -8.23
N VAL A 12 5.32 -12.84 -8.03
CA VAL A 12 5.27 -12.19 -6.72
C VAL A 12 3.97 -11.41 -6.60
N ILE A 13 3.10 -11.79 -5.67
CA ILE A 13 1.81 -11.14 -5.42
C ILE A 13 1.96 -10.18 -4.24
N ILE A 14 1.53 -8.94 -4.43
CA ILE A 14 1.46 -7.92 -3.38
C ILE A 14 -0.01 -7.71 -3.02
N ASP A 15 -0.46 -8.38 -1.96
CA ASP A 15 -1.83 -8.30 -1.44
C ASP A 15 -1.89 -7.27 -0.29
N ASN A 16 -2.01 -6.00 -0.66
CA ASN A 16 -2.17 -4.88 0.28
C ASN A 16 -3.19 -3.89 -0.29
N THR A 17 -3.77 -3.05 0.58
CA THR A 17 -4.85 -2.16 0.16
C THR A 17 -4.45 -1.20 -0.96
N ASN A 18 -3.24 -0.63 -0.88
CA ASN A 18 -2.64 0.24 -1.91
C ASN A 18 -3.65 1.20 -2.56
N THR A 19 -4.32 2.04 -1.77
CA THR A 19 -5.38 2.92 -2.30
C THR A 19 -4.81 4.12 -3.06
N GLN A 20 -3.51 4.39 -2.92
CA GLN A 20 -2.82 5.53 -3.57
C GLN A 20 -1.53 5.06 -4.23
N ALA A 21 -1.16 5.67 -5.36
CA ALA A 21 -0.03 5.27 -6.19
C ALA A 21 1.31 5.29 -5.42
N TRP A 22 1.51 6.25 -4.51
CA TRP A 22 2.74 6.36 -3.72
C TRP A 22 2.98 5.14 -2.82
N GLU A 23 1.92 4.45 -2.38
CA GLU A 23 2.00 3.24 -1.57
C GLU A 23 2.57 2.06 -2.40
N MET A 24 2.33 2.08 -3.72
CA MET A 24 2.78 1.04 -4.64
C MET A 24 4.22 1.27 -5.15
N LYS A 25 4.67 2.52 -5.16
CA LYS A 25 5.98 2.94 -5.70
C LYS A 25 7.17 2.07 -5.30
N PRO A 26 7.40 1.75 -4.01
CA PRO A 26 8.56 0.94 -3.65
C PRO A 26 8.51 -0.49 -4.21
N TYR A 27 7.32 -1.05 -4.48
CA TYR A 27 7.20 -2.37 -5.12
C TYR A 27 7.51 -2.30 -6.60
N VAL A 28 6.98 -1.26 -7.28
CA VAL A 28 7.17 -1.05 -8.72
C VAL A 28 8.63 -0.76 -9.04
N GLU A 29 9.31 0.08 -8.26
CA GLU A 29 10.73 0.39 -8.46
C GLU A 29 11.59 -0.87 -8.40
N VAL A 30 11.41 -1.70 -7.37
CA VAL A 30 12.16 -2.96 -7.22
C VAL A 30 11.81 -3.94 -8.33
N ALA A 31 10.54 -4.03 -8.73
CA ALA A 31 10.12 -4.92 -9.81
C ALA A 31 10.81 -4.56 -11.13
N LEU A 32 10.82 -3.27 -11.50
CA LEU A 32 11.47 -2.78 -12.71
C LEU A 32 12.99 -2.97 -12.66
N GLU A 33 13.62 -2.68 -11.52
CA GLU A 33 15.07 -2.90 -11.32
C GLU A 33 15.46 -4.37 -11.53
N LYS A 34 14.58 -5.31 -11.13
CA LYS A 34 14.78 -6.75 -11.28
C LYS A 34 14.20 -7.35 -12.57
N GLY A 35 13.72 -6.51 -13.49
CA GLY A 35 13.23 -6.94 -14.81
C GLY A 35 11.86 -7.62 -14.80
N TYR A 36 11.05 -7.42 -13.76
CA TYR A 36 9.68 -7.95 -13.69
C TYR A 36 8.70 -7.09 -14.49
N ARG A 37 7.71 -7.75 -15.10
CA ARG A 37 6.50 -7.08 -15.57
C ARG A 37 5.59 -6.79 -14.38
N VAL A 38 5.05 -5.57 -14.33
CA VAL A 38 4.09 -5.15 -13.30
C VAL A 38 2.68 -5.16 -13.89
N GLU A 39 1.75 -5.80 -13.18
CA GLU A 39 0.31 -5.77 -13.47
C GLU A 39 -0.44 -5.28 -12.24
N PHE A 40 -1.36 -4.33 -12.43
CA PHE A 40 -2.27 -3.86 -11.39
C PHE A 40 -3.60 -4.58 -11.50
N ARG A 41 -4.11 -5.08 -10.37
CA ARG A 41 -5.39 -5.78 -10.27
C ARG A 41 -6.20 -5.19 -9.14
N GLU A 42 -7.45 -4.87 -9.44
CA GLU A 42 -8.45 -4.50 -8.44
C GLU A 42 -9.39 -5.69 -8.20
N PRO A 43 -10.00 -5.79 -7.01
CA PRO A 43 -11.10 -6.71 -6.80
C PRO A 43 -12.23 -6.43 -7.79
N ASP A 44 -12.71 -7.46 -8.48
CA ASP A 44 -13.93 -7.39 -9.29
C ASP A 44 -15.13 -7.81 -8.43
N THR A 45 -15.51 -6.91 -7.53
CA THR A 45 -16.60 -7.15 -6.58
C THR A 45 -17.50 -5.93 -6.50
N TRP A 46 -18.81 -6.15 -6.51
CA TRP A 46 -19.81 -5.08 -6.42
C TRP A 46 -19.67 -4.21 -5.16
N TRP A 47 -19.06 -4.73 -4.09
CA TRP A 47 -18.87 -4.05 -2.81
C TRP A 47 -17.52 -3.32 -2.67
N LYS A 48 -16.66 -3.28 -3.71
CA LYS A 48 -15.28 -2.76 -3.58
C LYS A 48 -15.19 -1.29 -3.15
N PHE A 49 -16.27 -0.53 -3.31
CA PHE A 49 -16.39 0.86 -2.91
C PHE A 49 -17.55 1.12 -1.94
N ASP A 50 -18.12 0.07 -1.34
CA ASP A 50 -19.20 0.18 -0.35
C ASP A 50 -18.61 0.18 1.07
N PRO A 51 -18.63 1.32 1.80
CA PRO A 51 -18.02 1.41 3.12
C PRO A 51 -18.63 0.43 4.14
N GLU A 52 -19.92 0.13 4.06
CA GLU A 52 -20.61 -0.75 5.01
C GLU A 52 -20.24 -2.21 4.75
N GLU A 53 -20.20 -2.62 3.48
CA GLU A 53 -19.84 -3.98 3.12
C GLU A 53 -18.35 -4.25 3.34
N LEU A 54 -17.49 -3.23 3.16
CA LEU A 54 -16.07 -3.27 3.50
C LEU A 54 -15.84 -3.33 5.02
N GLU A 55 -16.63 -2.60 5.82
CA GLU A 55 -16.56 -2.69 7.28
C GLU A 55 -16.88 -4.11 7.76
N LYS A 56 -17.97 -4.70 7.28
CA LYS A 56 -18.39 -6.07 7.63
C LYS A 56 -17.37 -7.14 7.22
N ARG A 57 -16.63 -6.92 6.13
CA ARG A 57 -15.69 -7.92 5.55
C ARG A 57 -14.25 -7.75 6.02
N ASN A 58 -13.85 -6.58 6.54
CA ASN A 58 -12.46 -6.37 6.89
C ASN A 58 -12.08 -7.16 8.16
N LYS A 59 -10.86 -7.70 8.15
CA LYS A 59 -10.34 -8.54 9.26
C LYS A 59 -9.58 -7.72 10.32
N HIS A 60 -9.47 -6.42 10.14
CA HIS A 60 -8.60 -5.54 10.93
C HIS A 60 -9.37 -4.56 11.82
N GLY A 61 -10.70 -4.67 11.87
CA GLY A 61 -11.55 -3.78 12.66
C GLY A 61 -11.50 -2.33 12.19
N VAL A 62 -11.26 -2.09 10.90
CA VAL A 62 -11.27 -0.75 10.32
C VAL A 62 -12.71 -0.26 10.30
N THR A 63 -12.99 0.86 10.95
CA THR A 63 -14.34 1.42 11.02
C THR A 63 -14.80 1.96 9.68
N ARG A 64 -16.11 2.02 9.46
CA ARG A 64 -16.73 2.61 8.28
C ARG A 64 -16.24 4.03 8.00
N GLU A 65 -16.11 4.86 9.02
CA GLU A 65 -15.62 6.25 8.87
C GLU A 65 -14.19 6.27 8.35
N LYS A 66 -13.36 5.34 8.81
CA LYS A 66 -11.98 5.24 8.32
C LYS A 66 -11.92 4.72 6.89
N ILE A 67 -12.77 3.75 6.54
CA ILE A 67 -12.92 3.25 5.18
C ILE A 67 -13.38 4.36 4.24
N ALA A 68 -14.37 5.17 4.64
CA ALA A 68 -14.83 6.32 3.87
C ALA A 68 -13.67 7.31 3.60
N GLN A 69 -12.85 7.62 4.60
CA GLN A 69 -11.63 8.44 4.42
C GLN A 69 -10.58 7.79 3.51
N MET A 70 -10.53 6.45 3.44
CA MET A 70 -9.64 5.73 2.53
C MET A 70 -10.15 5.80 1.10
N LEU A 71 -11.46 5.65 0.90
CA LEU A 71 -12.13 5.74 -0.40
C LEU A 71 -12.10 7.16 -0.97
N GLU A 72 -12.22 8.19 -0.14
CA GLU A 72 -12.13 9.59 -0.57
C GLU A 72 -10.79 9.93 -1.26
N ARG A 73 -9.72 9.27 -0.85
CA ARG A 73 -8.37 9.42 -1.45
C ARG A 73 -7.98 8.26 -2.36
N TYR A 74 -8.92 7.42 -2.76
CA TYR A 74 -8.66 6.31 -3.66
C TYR A 74 -8.29 6.84 -5.04
N GLU A 75 -7.14 6.41 -5.56
CA GLU A 75 -6.67 6.79 -6.89
C GLU A 75 -7.06 5.75 -7.93
N TYR A 76 -7.72 6.19 -9.00
CA TYR A 76 -8.16 5.35 -10.10
C TYR A 76 -7.13 5.30 -11.24
N HIS A 77 -7.31 4.33 -12.15
CA HIS A 77 -6.52 4.22 -13.38
C HIS A 77 -4.99 4.16 -13.13
N ILE A 78 -4.60 3.37 -12.15
CA ILE A 78 -3.20 3.18 -11.79
C ILE A 78 -2.40 2.59 -12.97
N SER A 79 -1.25 3.18 -13.22
CA SER A 79 -0.28 2.74 -14.22
C SER A 79 1.14 2.87 -13.69
N VAL A 80 2.10 2.19 -14.33
CA VAL A 80 3.53 2.31 -13.95
C VAL A 80 3.99 3.78 -13.99
N PRO A 81 3.74 4.57 -15.06
CA PRO A 81 4.08 5.99 -15.07
C PRO A 81 3.46 6.80 -13.91
N THR A 82 2.16 6.60 -13.64
CA THR A 82 1.47 7.28 -12.54
C THR A 82 2.15 6.98 -11.20
N VAL A 83 2.47 5.70 -10.95
CA VAL A 83 3.16 5.27 -9.73
C VAL A 83 4.57 5.86 -9.62
N LEU A 84 5.35 5.86 -10.69
CA LEU A 84 6.71 6.41 -10.65
C LEU A 84 6.72 7.94 -10.46
N SER A 85 5.71 8.64 -10.96
CA SER A 85 5.52 10.09 -10.75
C SER A 85 4.97 10.46 -9.37
N SER A 86 4.43 9.50 -8.62
CA SER A 86 3.78 9.77 -7.33
C SER A 86 4.76 10.18 -6.24
N VAL A 87 4.26 10.95 -5.26
CA VAL A 87 5.03 11.51 -4.15
C VAL A 87 4.37 11.13 -2.83
N VAL A 88 5.18 10.79 -1.83
CA VAL A 88 4.70 10.50 -0.47
C VAL A 88 4.13 11.79 0.15
N PRO A 89 2.90 11.77 0.68
CA PRO A 89 2.31 12.96 1.29
C PRO A 89 3.14 13.48 2.49
N PRO A 90 3.27 14.82 2.68
CA PRO A 90 4.10 15.40 3.75
C PRO A 90 3.74 14.92 5.17
N HIS A 91 2.45 14.67 5.44
CA HIS A 91 1.98 14.21 6.74
C HIS A 91 2.44 12.77 7.07
N LYS A 92 2.93 12.00 6.09
CA LYS A 92 3.53 10.67 6.29
C LYS A 92 5.03 10.73 6.57
N HIS A 93 5.68 11.89 6.40
CA HIS A 93 7.11 12.09 6.67
C HIS A 93 7.44 12.24 8.16
N THR A 94 6.47 12.16 9.07
CA THR A 94 6.73 12.14 10.51
C THR A 94 7.40 10.82 10.89
N GLN A 95 8.73 10.79 10.77
CA GLN A 95 9.55 9.82 11.46
C GLN A 95 9.15 9.87 12.93
N ARG A 96 8.65 8.75 13.48
CA ARG A 96 8.53 8.62 14.93
C ARG A 96 9.93 8.89 15.50
N PRO A 97 10.10 9.85 16.43
CA PRO A 97 11.39 10.01 17.08
C PRO A 97 11.78 8.66 17.68
N PRO A 98 13.04 8.23 17.55
CA PRO A 98 13.47 6.95 18.10
C PRO A 98 13.07 6.91 19.57
N LEU A 99 12.36 5.85 19.97
CA LEU A 99 12.03 5.59 21.36
C LEU A 99 13.34 5.67 22.15
N ARG A 100 13.54 6.74 22.91
CA ARG A 100 14.66 6.85 23.85
C ARG A 100 14.55 5.66 24.79
N ARG A 101 15.43 4.66 24.63
CA ARG A 101 15.63 3.59 25.61
C ARG A 101 15.79 4.26 26.96
N ARG A 102 14.82 4.09 27.86
CA ARG A 102 14.99 4.47 29.27
C ARG A 102 16.15 3.64 29.82
N GLN A 103 17.29 4.30 30.02
CA GLN A 103 18.38 3.78 30.82
C GLN A 103 17.85 3.69 32.26
N ARG A 104 17.50 2.46 32.68
CA ARG A 104 17.29 2.14 34.08
C ARG A 104 18.67 2.13 34.73
N TRP A 105 18.93 3.12 35.58
CA TRP A 105 20.03 3.05 36.55
C TRP A 105 19.67 1.96 37.57
N GLY A 106 20.58 1.01 37.75
CA GLY A 106 20.63 0.11 38.89
C GLY A 106 21.59 0.65 39.93
#